data_AF-A0ABD0Q9P0-F1
#
_entry.id   AF-A0ABD0Q9P0-F1
#
_cell.length_a   1.000
_cell.length_b   1.000
_cell.length_c   1.000
_cell.angle_alpha   90.00
_cell.angle_beta   90.00
_cell.angle_gamma   90.00
#
_symmetry.space_group_name_H-M   'P 1'
#
loop_
_entity.id
_entity.type
_entity.pdbx_description
1 polymer ?
#
loop_
_entity_poly.entity_id
_entity_poly.type
_entity_poly.pdbx_seq_one_letter_code
_entity_poly.pdbx_strand_id
1 'polypeptide(L)'
;RTSAMSLRLKEMQQFFGLKVTGKLDDKTLEVMKKPRCGVPDVAAYSTFQGDYKWKKHDLTYRIENYTPDMSVAEVDDSIKRALQVWADVTPLKFTRIYSGTADIMISFAVG
;
A
#
# COMPACT_ATOMS: atom_id res chain seq x y z
N ARG A 1 -8.42 -34.50 -6.35
CA ARG A 1 -9.29 -33.46 -5.76
C ARG A 1 -8.49 -32.17 -5.67
N THR A 2 -8.99 -31.04 -6.18
CA THR A 2 -8.32 -29.73 -6.05
C THR A 2 -8.37 -29.30 -4.59
N SER A 3 -7.23 -28.98 -3.98
CA SER A 3 -7.17 -28.51 -2.59
C SER A 3 -7.54 -27.03 -2.48
N ALA A 4 -7.95 -26.59 -1.29
CA ALA A 4 -8.20 -25.17 -1.01
C ALA A 4 -6.97 -24.30 -1.33
N MET A 5 -5.77 -24.77 -1.02
CA MET A 5 -4.52 -24.08 -1.35
C MET A 5 -4.29 -23.99 -2.87
N SER A 6 -4.61 -25.04 -3.62
CA SER A 6 -4.51 -25.03 -5.08
C SER A 6 -5.44 -23.98 -5.70
N LEU A 7 -6.63 -23.76 -5.12
CA LEU A 7 -7.55 -22.71 -5.57
C LEU A 7 -6.95 -21.31 -5.34
N ARG A 8 -6.39 -21.05 -4.15
CA ARG A 8 -5.73 -19.76 -3.85
C ARG A 8 -4.50 -19.50 -4.71
N LEU A 9 -3.73 -20.56 -5.03
CA LEU A 9 -2.61 -20.45 -5.96
C LEU A 9 -3.08 -20.05 -7.37
N LYS A 10 -4.23 -20.56 -7.83
CA LYS A 10 -4.78 -20.15 -9.13
C LYS A 10 -5.19 -18.68 -9.14
N GLU A 11 -5.82 -18.18 -8.08
CA GLU A 11 -6.18 -16.77 -7.94
C GLU A 11 -4.94 -15.87 -7.99
N MET A 12 -3.91 -16.21 -7.22
CA MET A 12 -2.64 -15.47 -7.23
C MET A 12 -1.97 -15.52 -8.61
N GLN A 13 -1.86 -16.70 -9.22
CA GLN A 13 -1.27 -16.86 -10.55
C GLN A 13 -2.02 -16.01 -11.59
N GLN A 14 -3.35 -15.99 -11.54
CA GLN A 14 -4.17 -15.18 -12.42
C GLN A 14 -3.93 -13.67 -12.19
N PHE A 15 -3.87 -13.21 -10.93
CA PHE A 15 -3.61 -11.81 -10.59
C PHE A 15 -2.26 -11.32 -11.15
N PHE A 16 -1.21 -12.15 -11.04
CA PHE A 16 0.13 -11.82 -11.55
C PHE A 16 0.34 -12.18 -13.03
N GLY A 17 -0.70 -12.59 -13.77
CA GLY A 17 -0.60 -12.94 -15.18
C GLY A 17 0.29 -14.16 -15.47
N LEU A 18 0.42 -15.07 -14.50
CA LEU A 18 1.15 -16.33 -14.64
C LEU A 18 0.28 -17.41 -15.30
N LYS A 19 0.93 -18.48 -15.77
CA LYS A 19 0.20 -19.68 -16.20
C LYS A 19 -0.53 -20.27 -14.99
N VAL A 20 -1.85 -20.39 -15.10
CA VAL A 20 -2.70 -20.89 -14.01
C VAL A 20 -2.56 -22.42 -13.90
N THR A 21 -1.66 -22.87 -13.02
CA THR A 21 -1.40 -24.30 -12.76
C THR A 21 -2.03 -24.79 -11.46
N GLY A 22 -2.27 -23.88 -10.51
CA GLY A 22 -2.68 -24.21 -9.14
C GLY A 22 -1.62 -24.98 -8.36
N LYS A 23 -0.36 -24.94 -8.82
CA LYS A 23 0.81 -25.54 -8.20
C LYS A 23 1.81 -24.46 -7.83
N LEU A 24 2.58 -24.71 -6.78
CA LEU A 24 3.69 -23.84 -6.40
C LEU A 24 4.90 -24.16 -7.30
N ASP A 25 4.85 -23.71 -8.55
CA ASP A 25 5.94 -23.87 -9.51
C ASP A 25 7.01 -22.77 -9.38
N ASP A 26 8.17 -22.98 -10.01
CA ASP A 26 9.34 -22.11 -9.89
C ASP A 26 9.03 -20.66 -10.25
N LYS A 27 8.20 -20.44 -11.28
CA LYS A 27 7.80 -19.10 -11.71
C LYS A 27 6.88 -18.43 -10.68
N THR A 28 5.96 -19.19 -10.10
CA THR A 28 5.11 -18.72 -8.99
C THR A 28 5.97 -18.35 -7.78
N LEU A 29 6.94 -19.19 -7.41
CA LEU A 29 7.87 -18.92 -6.31
C LEU A 29 8.74 -17.69 -6.55
N GLU A 30 9.25 -17.50 -7.77
CA GLU A 30 10.04 -16.32 -8.15
C GLU A 30 9.24 -15.03 -7.93
N VAL A 31 7.97 -15.00 -8.37
CA VAL A 31 7.09 -13.84 -8.16
C VAL A 31 6.78 -13.63 -6.68
N MET A 32 6.48 -14.70 -5.94
CA MET A 32 6.17 -14.61 -4.51
C MET A 32 7.32 -14.04 -3.67
N LYS A 33 8.57 -14.31 -4.06
CA LYS A 33 9.77 -13.83 -3.34
C LYS A 33 10.14 -12.37 -3.62
N LYS A 34 9.53 -11.71 -4.61
CA LYS A 34 9.81 -10.29 -4.89
C LYS A 34 9.24 -9.40 -3.78
N PRO A 35 10.01 -8.40 -3.29
CA PRO A 35 9.48 -7.40 -2.36
C PRO A 35 8.20 -6.78 -2.90
N ARG A 36 7.19 -6.61 -2.05
CA ARG A 36 5.84 -6.18 -2.43
C ARG A 36 5.19 -5.36 -1.32
N CYS A 37 4.10 -4.68 -1.67
CA CYS A 37 3.24 -4.01 -0.69
C CYS A 37 2.59 -5.05 0.25
N GLY A 38 2.38 -4.67 1.52
CA GLY A 38 1.70 -5.52 2.51
C GLY A 38 0.16 -5.55 2.38
N VAL A 39 -0.43 -4.79 1.45
CA VAL A 39 -1.88 -4.76 1.21
C VAL A 39 -2.29 -6.00 0.38
N PRO A 40 -3.38 -6.72 0.75
CA PRO A 40 -3.85 -7.88 -0.01
C PRO A 40 -4.26 -7.56 -1.46
N ASP A 41 -3.96 -8.47 -2.39
CA ASP A 41 -4.22 -8.30 -3.84
C ASP A 41 -5.71 -8.48 -4.24
N VAL A 42 -6.42 -9.42 -3.61
CA VAL A 42 -7.76 -9.90 -4.04
C VAL A 42 -8.86 -9.78 -2.97
N ALA A 43 -8.51 -9.34 -1.75
CA ALA A 43 -9.53 -9.02 -0.77
C ALA A 43 -10.09 -7.63 -1.07
N ALA A 44 -11.41 -7.42 -0.86
CA ALA A 44 -11.91 -6.06 -0.66
C ALA A 44 -11.08 -5.41 0.45
N TYR A 45 -10.78 -4.10 0.36
CA TYR A 45 -10.04 -3.34 1.37
C TYR A 45 -10.69 -3.51 2.77
N SER A 46 -10.41 -4.61 3.45
CA SER A 46 -11.12 -5.04 4.65
C SER A 46 -10.50 -4.45 5.91
N THR A 47 -9.41 -3.70 5.76
CA THR A 47 -8.71 -3.03 6.84
C THR A 47 -9.56 -1.91 7.44
N PHE A 48 -10.46 -1.30 6.65
CA PHE A 48 -11.31 -0.21 7.08
C PHE A 48 -12.78 -0.51 6.75
N GLN A 49 -13.67 -0.30 7.71
CA GLN A 49 -15.12 -0.39 7.48
C GLN A 49 -15.62 0.93 6.87
N GLY A 50 -16.41 0.87 5.80
CA GLY A 50 -17.14 2.03 5.26
C GLY A 50 -16.72 2.46 3.85
N ASP A 51 -17.01 3.72 3.53
CA ASP A 51 -16.69 4.33 2.24
C ASP A 51 -15.19 4.66 2.17
N TYR A 52 -14.51 4.12 1.16
CA TYR A 52 -13.07 4.29 0.95
C TYR A 52 -12.71 5.65 0.33
N LYS A 53 -13.70 6.48 0.01
CA LYS A 53 -13.51 7.80 -0.55
C LYS A 53 -13.52 8.87 0.53
N TRP A 54 -12.51 9.75 0.51
CA TRP A 54 -12.51 10.96 1.32
C TRP A 54 -13.72 11.85 0.98
N LYS A 55 -14.46 12.27 2.02
CA LYS A 55 -15.62 13.17 1.89
C LYS A 55 -15.25 14.65 1.76
N LYS A 56 -13.95 14.96 1.81
CA LYS A 56 -13.37 16.29 1.68
C LYS A 56 -12.14 16.24 0.78
N HIS A 57 -11.77 17.40 0.23
CA HIS A 57 -10.61 17.52 -0.67
C HIS A 57 -9.35 18.01 0.04
N ASP A 58 -9.50 18.84 1.07
CA ASP A 58 -8.38 19.30 1.90
C ASP A 58 -8.06 18.24 2.96
N LEU A 59 -7.01 17.47 2.68
CA LEU A 59 -6.51 16.41 3.55
C LEU A 59 -5.26 16.87 4.28
N THR A 60 -5.13 16.42 5.52
CA THR A 60 -3.95 16.66 6.35
C THR A 60 -3.11 15.39 6.48
N TYR A 61 -1.79 15.53 6.52
CA TYR A 61 -0.90 14.42 6.83
C TYR A 61 0.09 14.79 7.92
N ARG A 62 0.52 13.79 8.69
CA ARG A 62 1.52 13.92 9.75
C ARG A 62 2.49 12.75 9.70
N ILE A 63 3.78 13.07 9.78
CA ILE A 63 4.85 12.09 9.95
C ILE A 63 5.10 11.96 11.45
N GLU A 64 4.83 10.78 12.01
CA GLU A 64 4.91 10.53 13.45
C GLU A 64 6.34 10.23 13.90
N ASN A 65 7.10 9.52 13.07
CA ASN A 65 8.50 9.21 13.27
C ASN A 65 9.22 9.13 11.93
N TYR A 66 10.53 8.98 11.98
CA TYR A 66 11.41 8.94 10.81
C TYR A 66 12.19 7.63 10.77
N THR A 67 12.53 7.18 9.57
CA THR A 67 13.48 6.08 9.39
C THR A 67 14.91 6.54 9.73
N PRO A 68 15.75 5.67 10.34
CA PRO A 68 17.17 5.97 10.53
C PRO A 68 17.98 5.97 9.22
N ASP A 69 17.42 5.43 8.13
CA ASP A 69 18.15 5.23 6.87
C ASP A 69 18.22 6.50 6.00
N MET A 70 17.45 7.54 6.35
CA MET A 70 17.34 8.78 5.58
C MET A 70 17.28 9.99 6.51
N SER A 71 17.74 11.15 6.03
CA SER A 71 17.59 12.39 6.78
C SER A 71 16.12 12.82 6.87
N VAL A 72 15.78 13.58 7.91
CA VAL A 72 14.43 14.15 8.11
C VAL A 72 13.96 14.92 6.87
N ALA A 73 14.86 15.71 6.26
CA ALA A 73 14.55 16.50 5.08
C ALA A 73 14.22 15.62 3.86
N GLU A 74 14.97 14.53 3.66
CA GLU A 74 14.72 13.61 2.53
C GLU A 74 13.41 12.85 2.71
N VAL A 75 13.06 12.47 3.94
CA VAL A 75 11.75 11.84 4.23
C VAL A 75 10.62 12.84 3.97
N ASP A 76 10.73 14.05 4.50
CA ASP A 76 9.73 15.10 4.34
C ASP A 76 9.44 15.40 2.86
N ASP A 77 10.50 15.56 2.08
CA ASP A 77 10.45 15.82 0.65
C ASP A 77 9.93 14.61 -0.14
N SER A 78 10.33 13.40 0.22
CA SER A 78 9.82 12.16 -0.41
C SER A 78 8.33 11.95 -0.19
N ILE A 79 7.85 12.15 1.04
CA ILE A 79 6.41 12.06 1.36
C ILE A 79 5.63 13.16 0.64
N LYS A 80 6.15 14.40 0.64
CA LYS A 80 5.51 15.51 -0.09
C LYS A 80 5.34 15.19 -1.58
N ARG A 81 6.41 14.71 -2.24
CA ARG A 81 6.34 14.31 -3.65
C ARG A 81 5.38 13.15 -3.89
N ALA A 82 5.37 12.15 -3.02
CA ALA A 82 4.46 11.01 -3.14
C ALA A 82 2.98 11.44 -3.11
N LEU A 83 2.62 12.39 -2.23
CA LEU A 83 1.28 12.95 -2.19
C LEU A 83 0.98 13.86 -3.39
N GLN A 84 1.99 14.57 -3.91
CA GLN A 84 1.84 15.44 -5.09
C GLN A 84 1.39 14.66 -6.33
N VAL A 85 1.86 13.42 -6.53
CA VAL A 85 1.43 12.56 -7.64
C VAL A 85 -0.10 12.45 -7.75
N TRP A 86 -0.80 12.42 -6.62
CA TRP A 86 -2.26 12.39 -6.58
C TRP A 86 -2.90 13.77 -6.69
N ALA A 87 -2.27 14.78 -6.08
CA ALA A 87 -2.75 16.16 -6.15
C ALA A 87 -2.69 16.75 -7.57
N ASP A 88 -1.72 16.31 -8.39
CA ASP A 88 -1.55 16.81 -9.78
C ASP A 88 -2.72 16.45 -10.69
N VAL A 89 -3.46 15.39 -10.38
CA VAL A 89 -4.53 14.83 -11.24
C VAL A 89 -5.88 14.76 -10.55
N THR A 90 -6.01 15.32 -9.35
CA THR A 90 -7.27 15.33 -8.59
C THR A 90 -7.46 16.68 -7.88
N PRO A 91 -8.68 17.02 -7.40
CA PRO A 91 -8.87 18.21 -6.57
C PRO A 91 -8.30 18.08 -5.14
N LEU A 92 -7.66 16.96 -4.79
CA LEU A 92 -7.13 16.74 -3.44
C LEU A 92 -5.96 17.69 -3.16
N LYS A 93 -5.94 18.25 -1.94
CA LYS A 93 -4.85 19.07 -1.43
C LYS A 93 -4.33 18.45 -0.16
N PHE A 94 -3.01 18.37 -0.01
CA PHE A 94 -2.36 17.78 1.14
C PHE A 94 -1.61 18.84 1.94
N THR A 95 -1.98 19.02 3.21
CA THR A 95 -1.34 19.97 4.12
C THR A 95 -0.67 19.21 5.26
N ARG A 96 0.62 19.44 5.46
CA ARG A 96 1.33 18.85 6.61
C ARG A 96 0.94 19.55 7.90
N ILE A 97 0.65 18.76 8.94
CA ILE A 97 0.51 19.25 10.31
C ILE A 97 1.57 18.60 11.21
N TYR A 98 1.95 19.30 12.28
CA TYR A 98 3.05 18.87 13.16
C TYR A 98 2.59 18.39 14.55
N SER A 99 1.31 18.61 14.88
CA SER A 99 0.70 18.25 16.16
C SER A 99 -0.75 17.79 15.96
N GLY A 100 -1.26 16.99 16.89
CA GLY A 100 -2.63 16.46 16.82
C GLY A 100 -2.77 15.32 15.81
N THR A 101 -4.02 14.94 15.53
CA THR A 101 -4.36 13.85 14.61
C THR A 101 -4.63 14.39 13.21
N ALA A 102 -3.92 13.86 12.22
CA ALA A 102 -4.13 14.17 10.81
C ALA A 102 -5.07 13.16 10.15
N ASP A 103 -5.50 13.45 8.92
CA ASP A 103 -6.26 12.48 8.11
C ASP A 103 -5.41 11.28 7.70
N ILE A 104 -4.12 11.52 7.42
CA ILE A 104 -3.13 10.49 7.07
C ILE A 104 -1.98 10.53 8.08
N MET A 105 -1.87 9.49 8.90
CA MET A 105 -0.77 9.30 9.85
C MET A 105 0.28 8.38 9.21
N ILE A 106 1.54 8.83 9.17
CA ILE A 106 2.65 8.12 8.53
C ILE A 106 3.67 7.76 9.60
N SER A 107 3.98 6.48 9.70
CA SER A 107 5.01 5.97 10.61
C SER A 107 5.83 4.85 9.98
N PHE A 108 7.03 4.67 10.51
CA PHE A 108 7.98 3.63 10.15
C PHE A 108 8.09 2.66 11.33
N ALA A 109 7.98 1.37 11.03
CA ALA A 109 8.02 0.31 12.03
C ALA A 109 8.79 -0.90 11.48
N VAL A 110 9.31 -1.70 12.41
CA VAL A 110 9.86 -3.02 12.15
C VAL A 110 8.95 -4.04 12.83
N GLY A 111 8.73 -5.18 12.16
CA GLY A 111 7.90 -6.28 12.64
C GLY A 111 8.69 -7.56 12.87
#